data_AF-A0A8C2WRL2-F1
#
_entry.id   AF-A0A8C2WRL2-F1
#
_cell.length_a   1.000
_cell.length_b   1.000
_cell.length_c   1.000
_cell.angle_alpha   90.00
_cell.angle_beta   90.00
_cell.angle_gamma   90.00
#
_symmetry.space_group_name_H-M   'P 1'
#
loop_
_entity.id
_entity.type
_entity.pdbx_description
1 polymer ?
#
loop_
_entity_poly.entity_id
_entity_poly.type
_entity_poly.pdbx_seq_one_letter_code
_entity_poly.pdbx_strand_id
1 'polypeptide(L)'
;MFGTLTSPLFPSSYPRDTQLRWNISVPDGFRVKLYFSHFDLEPSYLCEYDAVQVEAEGEVLALFCGREETDTEAVPAQQIIISPRNSLGLLFSSDFSNEERYSGFMAHYSAVDVDECSERKDEDLLCDHVCHNYIGGHYCSCRHGYLLHSDNRTCAVECSEGVFRERSGVLSSVDFPSPYPKSSECSYRIEVDPGFRILLRFDPRFDVEDHPDVSCPYDHVKITAGSSEFGPFCGDRPPGDLQTDSNNVTISFHSDNSGEHLGWRITYTSTGRYTPSTTHRYTPTGRYTPSTTHRYTPTALFPLTPDSTWSNSSLSAGSARCSSAKSLRETDNRELGVYTEKANLSSAIVCSTSGSSSPRHMEPG
;
A
#
# COMPACT_ATOMS: atom_id res chain seq x y z
N MET A 1 -7.91 -0.01 -35.17
CA MET A 1 -8.46 0.95 -36.15
C MET A 1 -7.38 1.26 -37.18
N PHE A 2 -7.70 1.34 -38.47
CA PHE A 2 -6.74 1.64 -39.53
C PHE A 2 -7.44 2.28 -40.74
N GLY A 3 -6.68 2.95 -41.59
CA GLY A 3 -7.21 3.56 -42.81
C GLY A 3 -6.13 4.00 -43.79
N THR A 4 -6.58 4.47 -44.95
CA THR A 4 -5.71 5.00 -46.01
C THR A 4 -6.20 6.38 -46.40
N LEU A 5 -5.27 7.30 -46.60
CA LEU A 5 -5.49 8.67 -47.04
C LEU A 5 -4.76 8.88 -48.35
N THR A 6 -5.38 9.60 -49.28
CA THR A 6 -4.77 9.92 -50.56
C THR A 6 -5.00 11.38 -50.92
N SER A 7 -4.11 11.94 -51.72
CA SER A 7 -4.37 13.19 -52.44
C SER A 7 -5.63 13.04 -53.32
N PRO A 8 -6.32 14.15 -53.66
CA PRO A 8 -7.47 14.08 -54.56
C PRO A 8 -7.06 13.49 -55.91
N LEU A 9 -7.91 12.63 -56.46
CA LEU A 9 -7.74 11.97 -57.77
C LEU A 9 -6.57 10.96 -57.86
N PHE A 10 -5.87 10.65 -56.76
CA PHE A 10 -4.80 9.65 -56.76
C PHE A 10 -5.23 8.34 -57.44
N PRO A 11 -4.42 7.74 -58.34
CA PRO A 11 -3.01 8.06 -58.65
C PRO A 11 -2.81 9.12 -59.75
N SER A 12 -3.88 9.80 -60.18
CA SER A 12 -3.76 10.92 -61.12
C SER A 12 -3.28 12.18 -60.41
N SER A 13 -2.87 13.18 -61.20
CA SER A 13 -2.40 14.44 -60.62
C SER A 13 -3.46 15.15 -59.80
N TYR A 14 -3.04 15.68 -58.65
CA TYR A 14 -3.92 16.42 -57.76
C TYR A 14 -4.28 17.79 -58.38
N PRO A 15 -5.49 18.30 -58.08
CA PRO A 15 -5.90 19.64 -58.49
C PRO A 15 -5.14 20.74 -57.72
N ARG A 16 -4.91 21.88 -58.38
CA ARG A 16 -4.45 23.14 -57.76
C ARG A 16 -5.51 23.73 -56.81
N ASP A 17 -5.14 24.76 -56.06
CA ASP A 17 -5.99 25.54 -55.15
C ASP A 17 -6.77 24.65 -54.17
N THR A 18 -6.15 23.55 -53.72
CA THR A 18 -6.80 22.52 -52.92
C THR A 18 -6.28 22.53 -51.50
N GLN A 19 -7.19 22.46 -50.54
CA GLN A 19 -6.85 22.29 -49.14
C GLN A 19 -7.72 21.17 -48.54
N LEU A 20 -7.07 20.14 -48.00
CA LEU A 20 -7.74 19.01 -47.35
C LEU A 20 -7.16 18.78 -45.98
N ARG A 21 -8.04 18.55 -45.01
CA ARG A 21 -7.67 18.27 -43.62
C ARG A 21 -8.33 16.98 -43.16
N TRP A 22 -7.52 16.07 -42.65
CA TRP A 22 -7.98 14.85 -41.97
C TRP A 22 -7.60 14.92 -40.51
N ASN A 23 -8.61 14.79 -39.65
CA ASN A 23 -8.41 14.66 -38.21
C ASN A 23 -8.60 13.18 -37.86
N ILE A 24 -7.51 12.52 -37.48
CA ILE A 24 -7.48 11.10 -37.13
C ILE A 24 -7.47 11.02 -35.61
N SER A 25 -8.52 10.46 -35.02
CA SER A 25 -8.58 10.17 -33.59
C SER A 25 -8.74 8.68 -33.34
N VAL A 26 -8.05 8.19 -32.32
CA VAL A 26 -8.16 6.83 -31.80
C VAL A 26 -8.61 6.88 -30.33
N PRO A 27 -9.10 5.77 -29.75
CA PRO A 27 -9.42 5.75 -28.33
C PRO A 27 -8.22 6.11 -27.45
N ASP A 28 -8.47 6.54 -26.22
CA ASP A 28 -7.42 6.68 -25.21
C ASP A 28 -6.71 5.33 -24.99
N GLY A 29 -5.43 5.36 -24.62
CA GLY A 29 -4.57 4.17 -24.59
C GLY A 29 -3.96 3.79 -25.95
N PHE A 30 -4.26 4.54 -27.02
CA PHE A 30 -3.66 4.33 -28.34
C PHE A 30 -2.99 5.60 -28.88
N ARG A 31 -2.02 5.40 -29.77
CA ARG A 31 -1.43 6.42 -30.64
C ARG A 31 -1.72 6.12 -32.10
N VAL A 32 -1.68 7.16 -32.93
CA VAL A 32 -1.80 7.06 -34.38
C VAL A 32 -0.42 6.88 -34.98
N LYS A 33 -0.19 5.72 -35.59
CA LYS A 33 0.98 5.45 -36.44
C LYS A 33 0.62 5.79 -37.88
N LEU A 34 1.38 6.67 -38.52
CA LEU A 34 1.23 7.10 -39.92
C LEU A 34 2.53 6.82 -40.70
N TYR A 35 2.39 6.37 -41.94
CA TYR A 35 3.50 6.28 -42.90
C TYR A 35 2.99 6.48 -44.33
N PHE A 36 3.86 6.87 -45.24
CA PHE A 36 3.54 7.09 -46.65
C PHE A 36 4.06 5.92 -47.50
N SER A 37 3.20 5.38 -48.35
CA SER A 37 3.57 4.36 -49.35
C SER A 37 3.88 4.98 -50.72
N HIS A 38 3.40 6.19 -50.96
CA HIS A 38 3.67 6.98 -52.15
C HIS A 38 3.73 8.46 -51.79
N PHE A 39 4.68 9.20 -52.36
CA PHE A 39 4.81 10.64 -52.18
C PHE A 39 5.49 11.29 -53.40
N ASP A 40 4.79 12.24 -54.02
CA ASP A 40 5.22 12.96 -55.22
C ASP A 40 4.46 14.29 -55.27
N LEU A 41 5.04 15.34 -54.70
CA LEU A 41 4.49 16.69 -54.67
C LEU A 41 5.43 17.68 -55.35
N GLU A 42 4.92 18.87 -55.67
CA GLU A 42 5.75 19.96 -56.16
C GLU A 42 6.82 20.37 -55.12
N PRO A 43 8.10 20.44 -55.50
CA PRO A 43 9.16 20.91 -54.62
C PRO A 43 9.17 22.44 -54.55
N SER A 44 9.39 22.99 -53.36
CA SER A 44 9.59 24.43 -53.14
C SER A 44 10.43 24.65 -51.89
N TYR A 45 11.14 25.78 -51.82
CA TYR A 45 11.96 26.13 -50.66
C TYR A 45 11.12 26.07 -49.38
N LEU A 46 11.50 25.20 -48.43
CA LEU A 46 10.78 24.97 -47.17
C LEU A 46 9.29 24.59 -47.35
N CYS A 47 8.93 24.00 -48.50
CA CYS A 47 7.57 23.56 -48.81
C CYS A 47 6.53 24.69 -48.77
N GLU A 48 6.88 25.88 -49.27
CA GLU A 48 6.00 27.05 -49.31
C GLU A 48 4.83 26.94 -50.30
N TYR A 49 4.93 26.12 -51.34
CA TYR A 49 3.87 25.91 -52.34
C TYR A 49 2.98 24.72 -51.95
N ASP A 50 3.24 23.55 -52.52
CA ASP A 50 2.51 22.33 -52.23
C ASP A 50 3.13 21.58 -51.04
N ALA A 51 2.29 21.18 -50.09
CA ALA A 51 2.79 20.55 -48.88
C ALA A 51 1.81 19.55 -48.26
N VAL A 52 2.38 18.57 -47.56
CA VAL A 52 1.68 17.78 -46.55
C VAL A 52 2.26 18.11 -45.18
N GLN A 53 1.44 18.71 -44.33
CA GLN A 53 1.75 18.99 -42.93
C GLN A 53 1.11 17.93 -42.04
N VAL A 54 1.90 17.34 -41.14
CA VAL A 54 1.44 16.44 -40.10
C VAL A 54 1.56 17.16 -38.76
N GLU A 55 0.48 17.24 -38.01
CA GLU A 55 0.42 17.99 -36.75
C GLU A 55 -0.28 17.20 -35.65
N ALA A 56 0.06 17.50 -34.40
CA ALA A 56 -0.64 16.98 -33.22
C ALA A 56 -0.63 18.03 -32.12
N GLU A 57 -1.76 18.20 -31.42
CA GLU A 57 -1.87 19.14 -30.28
C GLU A 57 -1.48 20.60 -30.60
N GLY A 58 -1.58 21.01 -31.87
CA GLY A 58 -1.19 22.35 -32.33
C GLY A 58 0.28 22.51 -32.70
N GLU A 59 1.09 21.45 -32.55
CA GLU A 59 2.49 21.40 -32.95
C GLU A 59 2.65 20.69 -34.31
N VAL A 60 3.52 21.23 -35.15
CA VAL A 60 3.87 20.61 -36.44
C VAL A 60 4.91 19.52 -36.19
N LEU A 61 4.53 18.27 -36.43
CA LEU A 61 5.42 17.11 -36.28
C LEU A 61 6.30 16.92 -37.53
N ALA A 62 5.76 17.21 -38.71
CA ALA A 62 6.48 17.13 -39.97
C ALA A 62 5.83 17.99 -41.06
N LEU A 63 6.64 18.47 -41.99
CA LEU A 63 6.23 19.18 -43.20
C LEU A 63 6.96 18.55 -44.39
N PHE A 64 6.22 18.11 -45.40
CA PHE A 64 6.77 17.39 -46.55
C PHE A 64 6.34 17.98 -47.88
N CYS A 65 7.26 17.97 -48.86
CA CYS A 65 7.02 18.34 -50.26
C CYS A 65 8.09 17.72 -51.17
N GLY A 66 7.95 17.88 -52.49
CA GLY A 66 8.91 17.34 -53.45
C GLY A 66 8.80 15.84 -53.71
N ARG A 67 9.80 15.31 -54.42
CA ARG A 67 9.94 13.89 -54.83
C ARG A 67 11.14 13.19 -54.20
N GLU A 68 12.20 13.92 -53.95
CA GLU A 68 13.47 13.45 -53.38
C GLU A 68 13.89 14.42 -52.27
N GLU A 69 14.66 13.94 -51.30
CA GLU A 69 15.16 14.73 -50.17
C GLU A 69 16.28 15.69 -50.61
N THR A 70 16.22 16.94 -50.17
CA THR A 70 17.25 17.96 -50.43
C THR A 70 17.59 18.73 -49.15
N ASP A 71 18.47 19.74 -49.25
CA ASP A 71 18.81 20.61 -48.11
C ASP A 71 17.63 21.48 -47.63
N THR A 72 16.59 21.66 -48.47
CA THR A 72 15.46 22.58 -48.23
C THR A 72 14.09 21.91 -48.31
N GLU A 73 14.00 20.71 -48.88
CA GLU A 73 12.78 19.91 -48.99
C GLU A 73 12.93 18.60 -48.22
N ALA A 74 11.90 18.28 -47.43
CA ALA A 74 11.79 16.98 -46.75
C ALA A 74 10.73 16.11 -47.43
N VAL A 75 11.05 14.84 -47.63
CA VAL A 75 10.10 13.80 -48.06
C VAL A 75 9.94 12.76 -46.96
N PRO A 76 8.77 12.10 -46.84
CA PRO A 76 8.51 11.16 -45.74
C PRO A 76 9.34 9.86 -45.85
N ALA A 77 9.80 9.48 -47.04
CA ALA A 77 10.58 8.26 -47.28
C ALA A 77 10.02 7.02 -46.53
N GLN A 78 10.84 6.37 -45.69
CA GLN A 78 10.43 5.24 -44.83
C GLN A 78 10.14 5.66 -43.38
N GLN A 79 10.00 6.97 -43.13
CA GLN A 79 9.74 7.49 -41.80
C GLN A 79 8.35 7.06 -41.31
N ILE A 80 8.31 6.59 -40.07
CA ILE A 80 7.08 6.30 -39.35
C ILE A 80 6.85 7.45 -38.37
N ILE A 81 5.68 8.08 -38.47
CA ILE A 81 5.26 9.17 -37.57
C ILE A 81 4.29 8.56 -36.57
N ILE A 82 4.55 8.79 -35.27
CA ILE A 82 3.67 8.36 -34.19
C ILE A 82 3.19 9.61 -33.47
N SER A 83 1.87 9.77 -33.32
CA SER A 83 1.30 10.88 -32.56
C SER A 83 1.71 10.80 -31.08
N PRO A 84 1.94 11.94 -30.41
CA PRO A 84 2.27 11.97 -28.98
C PRO A 84 1.11 11.43 -28.09
N ARG A 85 -0.14 11.72 -28.46
CA ARG A 85 -1.37 11.22 -27.82
C ARG A 85 -2.26 10.49 -28.83
N ASN A 86 -3.57 10.47 -28.61
CA ASN A 86 -4.57 9.73 -29.39
C ASN A 86 -5.13 10.47 -30.60
N SER A 87 -4.49 11.56 -31.05
CA SER A 87 -4.96 12.37 -32.18
C SER A 87 -3.80 12.81 -33.09
N LEU A 88 -4.05 12.84 -34.39
CA LEU A 88 -3.13 13.29 -35.43
C LEU A 88 -3.90 14.04 -36.54
N GLY A 89 -3.41 15.20 -36.91
CA GLY A 89 -3.89 15.97 -38.06
C GLY A 89 -2.99 15.76 -39.27
N LEU A 90 -3.58 15.59 -40.45
CA LEU A 90 -2.89 15.66 -41.74
C LEU A 90 -3.55 16.75 -42.58
N LEU A 91 -2.76 17.71 -43.02
CA LEU A 91 -3.17 18.82 -43.87
C LEU A 91 -2.42 18.71 -45.21
N PHE A 92 -3.16 18.64 -46.30
CA PHE A 92 -2.63 18.77 -47.65
C PHE A 92 -3.04 20.13 -48.21
N SER A 93 -2.09 20.88 -48.76
CA SER A 93 -2.32 22.12 -49.48
C SER A 93 -1.61 22.09 -50.84
N SER A 94 -2.29 22.60 -51.86
CA SER A 94 -1.67 22.93 -53.14
C SER A 94 -1.90 24.40 -53.49
N ASP A 95 -0.93 25.03 -54.14
CA ASP A 95 -1.00 26.41 -54.57
C ASP A 95 -1.80 26.56 -55.90
N PHE A 96 -1.67 27.71 -56.58
CA PHE A 96 -2.42 28.00 -57.81
C PHE A 96 -1.78 27.42 -59.10
N SER A 97 -0.59 26.82 -59.02
CA SER A 97 0.18 26.38 -60.18
C SER A 97 0.85 25.03 -59.97
N ASN A 98 0.54 24.07 -60.84
CA ASN A 98 1.34 22.84 -60.94
C ASN A 98 2.03 22.88 -62.30
N GLU A 99 3.31 23.25 -62.34
CA GLU A 99 4.06 23.32 -63.61
C GLU A 99 4.26 21.94 -64.24
N GLU A 100 4.42 20.91 -63.39
CA GLU A 100 4.52 19.50 -63.77
C GLU A 100 3.33 18.66 -63.30
N ARG A 101 3.29 17.40 -63.74
CA ARG A 101 2.32 16.40 -63.28
C ARG A 101 2.85 15.66 -62.07
N TYR A 102 2.47 16.13 -60.89
CA TYR A 102 2.71 15.44 -59.61
C TYR A 102 1.54 14.53 -59.27
N SER A 103 1.80 13.27 -58.94
CA SER A 103 0.76 12.26 -58.69
C SER A 103 0.22 12.28 -57.25
N GLY A 104 0.87 13.03 -56.35
CA GLY A 104 0.44 13.25 -54.98
C GLY A 104 0.89 12.14 -54.03
N PHE A 105 0.06 11.79 -53.05
CA PHE A 105 0.46 10.90 -51.97
C PHE A 105 -0.57 9.81 -51.66
N MET A 106 -0.07 8.71 -51.11
CA MET A 106 -0.85 7.68 -50.43
C MET A 106 -0.22 7.42 -49.07
N ALA A 107 -1.00 7.61 -48.01
CA ALA A 107 -0.60 7.41 -46.63
C ALA A 107 -1.49 6.37 -45.96
N HIS A 108 -0.91 5.60 -45.05
CA HIS A 108 -1.62 4.60 -44.26
C HIS A 108 -1.46 4.92 -42.79
N TYR A 109 -2.56 4.81 -42.04
CA TYR A 109 -2.55 4.99 -40.60
C TYR A 109 -3.14 3.79 -39.87
N SER A 110 -2.70 3.58 -38.64
CA SER A 110 -3.21 2.55 -37.75
C SER A 110 -3.10 2.98 -36.29
N ALA A 111 -4.03 2.52 -35.47
CA ALA A 111 -3.95 2.64 -34.01
C ALA A 111 -2.90 1.65 -33.49
N VAL A 112 -2.00 2.13 -32.64
CA VAL A 112 -1.00 1.33 -31.93
C VAL A 112 -1.22 1.51 -30.44
N ASP A 113 -1.26 0.39 -29.74
CA ASP A 113 -1.37 0.35 -28.28
C ASP A 113 -0.19 1.08 -27.63
N VAL A 114 -0.46 1.89 -26.61
CA VAL A 114 0.57 2.50 -25.79
C VAL A 114 0.94 1.50 -24.70
N ASP A 115 2.20 1.09 -24.64
CA ASP A 115 2.67 0.23 -23.55
C ASP A 115 3.10 1.10 -22.37
N GLU A 116 2.17 1.42 -21.46
CA GLU A 116 2.47 2.29 -20.33
C GLU A 116 3.47 1.67 -19.34
N CYS A 117 3.66 0.35 -19.37
CA CYS A 117 4.63 -0.34 -18.52
C CYS A 117 6.07 -0.22 -19.06
N SER A 118 6.24 -0.05 -20.37
CA SER A 118 7.54 0.14 -21.02
C SER A 118 7.92 1.61 -21.18
N GLU A 119 6.93 2.49 -21.35
CA GLU A 119 7.13 3.93 -21.48
C GLU A 119 7.39 4.59 -20.12
N ARG A 120 8.63 4.47 -19.65
CA ARG A 120 9.07 5.14 -18.42
C ARG A 120 9.14 6.65 -18.63
N LYS A 121 8.17 7.39 -18.11
CA LYS A 121 8.39 8.79 -17.72
C LYS A 121 8.82 8.77 -16.26
N ASP A 122 10.08 9.15 -16.03
CA ASP A 122 10.78 9.00 -14.74
C ASP A 122 10.17 9.79 -13.56
N GLU A 123 9.06 10.52 -13.73
CA GLU A 123 8.46 11.36 -12.68
C GLU A 123 7.11 10.89 -12.15
N ASP A 124 6.46 9.89 -12.77
CA ASP A 124 5.19 9.33 -12.28
C ASP A 124 5.25 7.81 -12.28
N LEU A 125 5.60 7.23 -11.13
CA LEU A 125 5.59 5.77 -10.90
C LEU A 125 4.19 5.16 -11.13
N LEU A 126 3.85 4.84 -12.39
CA LEU A 126 2.52 4.42 -12.85
C LEU A 126 1.86 3.33 -11.98
N CYS A 127 2.65 2.33 -11.57
CA CYS A 127 2.25 1.28 -10.63
C CYS A 127 3.32 1.13 -9.55
N ASP A 128 2.89 0.90 -8.31
CA ASP A 128 3.81 0.77 -7.17
C ASP A 128 4.61 -0.54 -7.19
N HIS A 129 3.97 -1.65 -7.59
CA HIS A 129 4.61 -2.97 -7.63
C HIS A 129 4.73 -3.57 -9.02
N VAL A 130 3.60 -4.00 -9.60
CA VAL A 130 3.59 -4.73 -10.87
C VAL A 130 2.62 -4.05 -11.82
N CYS A 131 3.11 -3.65 -12.99
CA CYS A 131 2.34 -3.09 -14.09
C CYS A 131 1.96 -4.19 -15.08
N HIS A 132 0.70 -4.20 -15.52
CA HIS A 132 0.20 -5.10 -16.56
C HIS A 132 -0.38 -4.28 -17.71
N ASN A 133 0.29 -4.35 -18.87
CA ASN A 133 -0.20 -3.73 -20.10
C ASN A 133 -1.26 -4.62 -20.77
N TYR A 134 -2.29 -4.02 -21.35
CA TYR A 134 -3.25 -4.67 -22.22
C TYR A 134 -3.65 -3.73 -23.36
N ILE A 135 -4.31 -4.26 -24.38
CA ILE A 135 -4.71 -3.45 -25.54
C ILE A 135 -5.70 -2.37 -25.11
N GLY A 136 -5.26 -1.11 -25.14
CA GLY A 136 -6.02 0.08 -24.78
C GLY A 136 -5.86 0.56 -23.33
N GLY A 137 -4.90 0.03 -22.58
CA GLY A 137 -4.57 0.55 -21.26
C GLY A 137 -3.75 -0.39 -20.38
N HIS A 138 -3.67 -0.08 -19.10
CA HIS A 138 -2.94 -0.89 -18.13
C HIS A 138 -3.70 -1.02 -16.82
N TYR A 139 -3.25 -1.94 -15.96
CA TYR A 139 -3.67 -2.02 -14.57
C TYR A 139 -2.50 -2.42 -13.67
N CYS A 140 -2.59 -2.03 -12.40
CA CYS A 140 -1.59 -2.36 -11.39
C CYS A 140 -2.02 -3.57 -10.56
N SER A 141 -1.03 -4.29 -10.03
CA SER A 141 -1.26 -5.34 -9.04
C SER A 141 -0.13 -5.37 -8.02
N CYS A 142 -0.40 -6.02 -6.88
CA CYS A 142 0.50 -6.02 -5.73
C CYS A 142 1.16 -7.38 -5.51
N ARG A 143 2.33 -7.34 -4.86
CA ARG A 143 3.04 -8.55 -4.40
C ARG A 143 2.23 -9.26 -3.30
N HIS A 144 2.58 -10.51 -3.04
CA HIS A 144 1.92 -11.29 -1.99
C HIS A 144 2.03 -10.59 -0.62
N GLY A 145 0.94 -10.54 0.14
CA GLY A 145 0.85 -9.84 1.43
C GLY A 145 0.41 -8.37 1.34
N TYR A 146 0.27 -7.83 0.12
CA TYR A 146 -0.19 -6.48 -0.14
C TYR A 146 -1.54 -6.47 -0.85
N LEU A 147 -2.27 -5.38 -0.69
CA LEU A 147 -3.59 -5.13 -1.29
C LEU A 147 -3.52 -3.90 -2.19
N LEU A 148 -4.13 -4.00 -3.37
CA LEU A 148 -4.24 -2.84 -4.26
C LEU A 148 -5.15 -1.79 -3.61
N HIS A 149 -4.63 -0.58 -3.44
CA HIS A 149 -5.35 0.52 -2.83
C HIS A 149 -6.45 1.06 -3.77
N SER A 150 -7.34 1.89 -3.23
CA SER A 150 -8.49 2.45 -3.95
C SER A 150 -8.13 3.40 -5.10
N ASP A 151 -6.88 3.88 -5.14
CA ASP A 151 -6.33 4.65 -6.26
C ASP A 151 -5.94 3.78 -7.48
N ASN A 152 -6.10 2.46 -7.38
CA ASN A 152 -5.71 1.46 -8.39
C ASN A 152 -4.21 1.48 -8.76
N ARG A 153 -3.35 2.08 -7.94
CA ARG A 153 -1.93 2.29 -8.21
C ARG A 153 -1.03 1.82 -7.06
N THR A 154 -1.30 2.26 -5.83
CA THR A 154 -0.47 1.98 -4.67
C THR A 154 -0.82 0.65 -4.02
N CYS A 155 0.15 0.05 -3.35
CA CYS A 155 -0.02 -1.23 -2.67
C CYS A 155 0.04 -1.02 -1.15
N ALA A 156 -1.12 -1.13 -0.50
CA ALA A 156 -1.27 -0.99 0.94
C ALA A 156 -1.16 -2.35 1.65
N VAL A 157 -1.02 -2.31 2.97
CA VAL A 157 -0.98 -3.51 3.82
C VAL A 157 -1.99 -3.40 4.97
N GLU A 158 -2.50 -4.55 5.39
CA GLU A 158 -3.27 -4.67 6.62
C GLU A 158 -2.29 -4.94 7.79
N CYS A 159 -2.01 -3.89 8.56
CA CYS A 159 -0.97 -3.89 9.61
C CYS A 159 -1.52 -3.53 11.00
N SER A 160 -2.84 -3.52 11.17
CA SER A 160 -3.51 -3.16 12.42
C SER A 160 -3.91 -4.39 13.26
N GLU A 161 -3.15 -5.48 13.14
CA GLU A 161 -3.49 -6.76 13.72
C GLU A 161 -2.76 -7.04 15.05
N GLY A 162 -3.53 -7.47 16.05
CA GLY A 162 -3.02 -8.02 17.29
C GLY A 162 -2.79 -7.03 18.44
N VAL A 163 -2.64 -7.60 19.63
CA VAL A 163 -2.30 -6.87 20.86
C VAL A 163 -1.06 -7.49 21.48
N PHE A 164 -0.02 -6.68 21.64
CA PHE A 164 1.26 -7.07 22.21
C PHE A 164 1.16 -7.06 23.74
N ARG A 165 1.13 -8.26 24.34
CA ARG A 165 0.98 -8.43 25.80
C ARG A 165 2.26 -8.78 26.54
N GLU A 166 3.33 -9.05 25.81
CA GLU A 166 4.62 -9.38 26.41
C GLU A 166 5.24 -8.15 27.09
N ARG A 167 6.06 -8.37 28.12
CA ARG A 167 6.70 -7.29 28.90
C ARG A 167 7.75 -6.50 28.13
N SER A 168 8.20 -7.03 27.00
CA SER A 168 9.13 -6.39 26.08
C SER A 168 8.89 -6.94 24.69
N GLY A 169 9.18 -6.15 23.67
CA GLY A 169 9.04 -6.58 22.29
C GLY A 169 9.60 -5.55 21.33
N VAL A 170 9.49 -5.85 20.04
CA VAL A 170 9.96 -4.98 18.95
C VAL A 170 8.81 -4.77 17.98
N LEU A 171 8.60 -3.52 17.59
CA LEU A 171 7.65 -3.08 16.58
C LEU A 171 8.41 -2.30 15.51
N SER A 172 7.93 -2.31 14.28
CA SER A 172 8.49 -1.51 13.21
C SER A 172 7.44 -1.19 12.17
N SER A 173 7.75 -0.24 11.27
CA SER A 173 7.09 -0.19 9.98
C SER A 173 7.23 -1.54 9.26
N VAL A 174 6.24 -1.85 8.40
CA VAL A 174 6.28 -3.05 7.59
C VAL A 174 7.51 -3.02 6.68
N ASP A 175 8.14 -4.18 6.49
CA ASP A 175 9.36 -4.39 5.69
C ASP A 175 10.64 -3.66 6.13
N PHE A 176 10.63 -2.95 7.27
CA PHE A 176 11.83 -2.33 7.84
C PHE A 176 13.00 -3.32 7.90
N PRO A 177 14.21 -2.96 7.39
CA PRO A 177 14.68 -1.61 7.04
C PRO A 177 14.52 -1.24 5.56
N SER A 178 13.60 -1.87 4.83
CA SER A 178 13.25 -1.49 3.45
C SER A 178 12.15 -0.41 3.46
N PRO A 179 11.88 0.26 2.32
CA PRO A 179 10.81 1.25 2.24
C PRO A 179 9.47 0.72 2.74
N TYR A 180 8.75 1.53 3.52
CA TYR A 180 7.44 1.11 4.03
C TYR A 180 6.36 1.17 2.93
N PRO A 181 5.30 0.35 3.06
CA PRO A 181 4.16 0.38 2.15
C PRO A 181 3.46 1.74 2.13
N LYS A 182 3.13 2.23 0.94
CA LYS A 182 2.33 3.44 0.73
C LYS A 182 0.87 3.19 1.12
N SER A 183 0.12 4.26 1.35
CA SER A 183 -1.33 4.29 1.54
C SER A 183 -1.85 3.31 2.60
N SER A 184 -1.03 3.12 3.64
CA SER A 184 -1.29 2.20 4.74
C SER A 184 -1.57 2.94 6.04
N GLU A 185 -2.47 2.39 6.85
CA GLU A 185 -2.81 2.89 8.18
C GLU A 185 -2.60 1.75 9.20
N CYS A 186 -1.50 1.81 9.91
CA CYS A 186 -1.09 0.77 10.86
C CYS A 186 -1.38 1.19 12.30
N SER A 187 -1.92 0.28 13.10
CA SER A 187 -2.17 0.47 14.51
C SER A 187 -1.61 -0.68 15.34
N TYR A 188 -0.62 -0.40 16.17
CA TYR A 188 0.02 -1.37 17.05
C TYR A 188 -0.36 -1.09 18.50
N ARG A 189 -0.97 -2.07 19.17
CA ARG A 189 -1.46 -1.91 20.54
C ARG A 189 -0.67 -2.76 21.52
N ILE A 190 -0.05 -2.12 22.51
CA ILE A 190 0.71 -2.75 23.59
C ILE A 190 -0.12 -2.69 24.87
N GLU A 191 -0.44 -3.84 25.46
CA GLU A 191 -1.19 -3.96 26.71
C GLU A 191 -0.44 -4.84 27.71
N VAL A 192 0.15 -4.23 28.73
CA VAL A 192 0.78 -4.95 29.84
C VAL A 192 -0.08 -4.87 31.10
N ASP A 193 0.23 -5.72 32.08
CA ASP A 193 -0.52 -5.78 33.34
C ASP A 193 -0.60 -4.40 34.04
N PRO A 194 -1.70 -4.11 34.75
CA PRO A 194 -1.82 -2.90 35.56
C PRO A 194 -0.66 -2.75 36.56
N GLY A 195 -0.18 -1.52 36.74
CA GLY A 195 0.95 -1.21 37.62
C GLY A 195 2.32 -1.20 36.93
N PHE A 196 2.38 -1.60 35.67
CA PHE A 196 3.53 -1.40 34.80
C PHE A 196 3.43 -0.10 34.02
N ARG A 197 4.59 0.40 33.58
CA ARG A 197 4.74 1.53 32.67
C ARG A 197 5.59 1.11 31.48
N ILE A 198 5.20 1.52 30.29
CA ILE A 198 5.89 1.15 29.04
C ILE A 198 6.93 2.22 28.71
N LEU A 199 8.18 1.80 28.50
CA LEU A 199 9.27 2.59 27.93
C LEU A 199 9.43 2.21 26.47
N LEU A 200 9.34 3.17 25.58
CA LEU A 200 9.61 3.02 24.14
C LEU A 200 10.99 3.55 23.83
N ARG A 201 11.78 2.78 23.09
CA ARG A 201 13.10 3.18 22.59
C ARG A 201 13.11 3.08 21.07
N PHE A 202 13.29 4.21 20.41
CA PHE A 202 13.39 4.27 18.96
C PHE A 202 14.77 3.80 18.49
N ASP A 203 14.80 3.06 17.39
CA ASP A 203 16.03 2.78 16.66
C ASP A 203 16.62 4.09 16.12
N PRO A 204 17.95 4.26 16.13
CA PRO A 204 18.59 5.42 15.52
C PRO A 204 18.32 5.56 14.01
N ARG A 205 17.99 4.46 13.32
CA ARG A 205 17.51 4.50 11.93
C ARG A 205 16.02 4.83 11.95
N PHE A 206 15.73 6.09 11.69
CA PHE A 206 14.40 6.66 11.60
C PHE A 206 14.37 7.51 10.34
N ASP A 207 13.45 7.18 9.44
CA ASP A 207 13.32 7.83 8.14
C ASP A 207 11.85 7.78 7.75
N VAL A 208 11.12 8.86 7.99
CA VAL A 208 9.69 8.97 7.72
C VAL A 208 9.49 10.29 6.97
N GLU A 209 8.72 10.28 5.89
CA GLU A 209 8.56 11.45 5.02
C GLU A 209 8.12 12.71 5.80
N ASP A 210 8.82 13.82 5.57
CA ASP A 210 8.58 15.10 6.24
C ASP A 210 8.46 16.26 5.26
N HIS A 211 8.21 17.44 5.80
CA HIS A 211 8.18 18.69 5.03
C HIS A 211 8.90 19.78 5.82
N PRO A 212 9.69 20.66 5.16
CA PRO A 212 10.48 21.67 5.85
C PRO A 212 9.63 22.68 6.64
N ASP A 213 8.46 23.06 6.13
CA ASP A 213 7.64 24.13 6.70
C ASP A 213 6.43 23.65 7.53
N VAL A 214 6.01 22.40 7.33
CA VAL A 214 4.78 21.86 7.93
C VAL A 214 5.16 20.59 8.67
N SER A 215 4.71 20.47 9.92
CA SER A 215 5.03 19.30 10.74
C SER A 215 4.28 18.07 10.23
N CYS A 216 5.03 17.13 9.63
CA CYS A 216 4.59 15.79 9.21
C CYS A 216 3.28 15.77 8.42
N PRO A 217 3.18 16.47 7.28
CA PRO A 217 1.95 16.55 6.49
C PRO A 217 1.70 15.28 5.66
N TYR A 218 2.76 14.54 5.34
CA TYR A 218 2.73 13.32 4.53
C TYR A 218 2.58 12.13 5.47
N ASP A 219 3.70 11.70 6.07
CA ASP A 219 3.75 10.49 6.87
C ASP A 219 4.03 10.81 8.33
N HIS A 220 3.52 10.00 9.23
CA HIS A 220 3.77 10.22 10.65
C HIS A 220 3.51 9.02 11.55
N VAL A 221 4.31 8.96 12.62
CA VAL A 221 4.06 8.12 13.79
C VAL A 221 3.39 8.95 14.89
N LYS A 222 2.26 8.49 15.42
CA LYS A 222 1.60 9.04 16.61
C LYS A 222 1.52 7.98 17.70
N ILE A 223 1.66 8.39 18.96
CA ILE A 223 1.65 7.49 20.10
C ILE A 223 0.63 8.00 21.11
N THR A 224 -0.32 7.14 21.47
CA THR A 224 -1.32 7.41 22.51
C THR A 224 -1.09 6.48 23.69
N ALA A 225 -0.78 7.03 24.87
CA ALA A 225 -0.55 6.30 26.10
C ALA A 225 -1.52 6.77 27.19
N GLY A 226 -2.63 6.04 27.37
CA GLY A 226 -3.70 6.48 28.26
C GLY A 226 -4.35 7.77 27.76
N SER A 227 -4.23 8.87 28.51
CA SER A 227 -4.72 10.20 28.13
C SER A 227 -3.65 11.10 27.48
N SER A 228 -2.42 10.61 27.35
CA SER A 228 -1.30 11.36 26.78
C SER A 228 -1.10 10.99 25.32
N GLU A 229 -0.84 12.00 24.48
CA GLU A 229 -0.50 11.84 23.07
C GLU A 229 0.90 12.39 22.81
N PHE A 230 1.64 11.73 21.92
CA PHE A 230 2.98 12.11 21.51
C PHE A 230 3.09 12.03 19.98
N GLY A 231 3.83 12.97 19.40
CA GLY A 231 3.95 13.14 17.96
C GLY A 231 3.01 14.23 17.41
N PRO A 232 2.80 14.29 16.08
CA PRO A 232 3.34 13.39 15.07
C PRO A 232 4.87 13.42 14.99
N PHE A 233 5.49 12.28 14.67
CA PHE A 233 6.92 12.14 14.44
C PHE A 233 7.19 11.77 12.98
N CYS A 234 8.09 12.50 12.35
CA CYS A 234 8.58 12.31 10.98
C CYS A 234 10.02 12.86 10.87
N GLY A 235 10.64 12.72 9.69
CA GLY A 235 11.99 13.17 9.37
C GLY A 235 13.03 12.07 9.57
N ASP A 236 14.30 12.50 9.66
CA ASP A 236 15.48 11.63 9.74
C ASP A 236 16.00 11.42 11.18
N ARG A 237 15.31 11.99 12.17
CA ARG A 237 15.72 11.98 13.58
C ARG A 237 14.63 11.41 14.47
N PRO A 238 14.90 10.32 15.21
CA PRO A 238 13.93 9.76 16.14
C PRO A 238 13.72 10.71 17.34
N PRO A 239 12.54 10.68 17.99
CA PRO A 239 12.23 11.52 19.15
C PRO A 239 12.98 11.14 20.45
N GLY A 240 13.79 10.09 20.42
CA GLY A 240 14.52 9.56 21.58
C GLY A 240 13.69 8.58 22.43
N ASP A 241 14.18 8.29 23.63
CA ASP A 241 13.50 7.37 24.57
C ASP A 241 12.26 8.03 25.19
N LEU A 242 11.12 7.35 25.10
CA LEU A 242 9.83 7.83 25.61
C LEU A 242 9.31 6.95 26.75
N GLN A 243 9.41 7.46 27.98
CA GLN A 243 8.83 6.83 29.16
C GLN A 243 7.34 7.21 29.27
N THR A 244 6.45 6.24 29.11
CA THR A 244 5.00 6.46 29.29
C THR A 244 4.58 6.30 30.75
N ASP A 245 3.42 6.87 31.09
CA ASP A 245 2.78 6.70 32.39
C ASP A 245 1.65 5.64 32.39
N SER A 246 1.50 4.90 31.29
CA SER A 246 0.41 3.95 31.06
C SER A 246 0.92 2.51 30.89
N ASN A 247 0.06 1.56 31.21
CA ASN A 247 0.23 0.14 30.88
C ASN A 247 -0.41 -0.24 29.52
N ASN A 248 -1.06 0.73 28.86
CA ASN A 248 -1.66 0.60 27.53
C ASN A 248 -1.15 1.72 26.62
N VAL A 249 -0.54 1.33 25.50
CA VAL A 249 0.02 2.24 24.49
C VAL A 249 -0.46 1.81 23.12
N THR A 250 -0.94 2.75 22.32
CA THR A 250 -1.24 2.56 20.90
C THR A 250 -0.27 3.39 20.07
N ILE A 251 0.35 2.78 19.08
CA ILE A 251 1.22 3.42 18.10
C ILE A 251 0.49 3.39 16.76
N SER A 252 0.14 4.54 16.21
CA SER A 252 -0.43 4.65 14.87
C SER A 252 0.62 5.17 13.89
N PHE A 253 0.67 4.58 12.71
CA PHE A 253 1.55 4.98 11.62
C PHE A 253 0.74 5.15 10.34
N HIS A 254 0.81 6.36 9.81
CA HIS A 254 0.16 6.78 8.58
C HIS A 254 1.21 7.01 7.50
N SER A 255 0.96 6.48 6.30
CA SER A 255 1.77 6.69 5.10
C SER A 255 0.88 7.14 3.92
N ASP A 256 1.29 8.15 3.18
CA ASP A 256 0.59 8.66 2.00
C ASP A 256 0.85 7.81 0.73
N ASN A 257 0.50 8.32 -0.45
CA ASN A 257 0.59 7.57 -1.71
C ASN A 257 1.95 7.70 -2.43
N SER A 258 2.98 8.22 -1.77
CA SER A 258 4.29 8.52 -2.33
C SER A 258 5.43 8.19 -1.36
N GLY A 259 6.66 8.58 -1.70
CA GLY A 259 7.84 8.31 -0.87
C GLY A 259 8.46 6.92 -1.02
N GLU A 260 9.74 6.81 -0.66
CA GLU A 260 10.52 5.55 -0.60
C GLU A 260 11.33 5.47 0.71
N HIS A 261 10.80 6.08 1.77
CA HIS A 261 11.44 6.21 3.07
C HIS A 261 11.49 4.88 3.83
N LEU A 262 12.56 4.63 4.59
CA LEU A 262 12.87 3.34 5.19
C LEU A 262 12.05 3.00 6.45
N GLY A 263 11.42 4.00 7.06
CA GLY A 263 10.52 3.87 8.20
C GLY A 263 11.21 3.89 9.55
N TRP A 264 10.67 3.09 10.48
CA TRP A 264 11.00 3.19 11.90
C TRP A 264 10.99 1.82 12.58
N ARG A 265 11.72 1.72 13.68
CA ARG A 265 11.71 0.55 14.58
C ARG A 265 11.72 1.01 16.03
N ILE A 266 10.89 0.39 16.87
CA ILE A 266 10.74 0.69 18.28
C ILE A 266 10.91 -0.59 19.10
N THR A 267 11.78 -0.56 20.10
CA THR A 267 11.83 -1.61 21.13
C THR A 267 11.11 -1.09 22.36
N TYR A 268 10.17 -1.86 22.90
CA TYR A 268 9.46 -1.49 24.12
C TYR A 268 9.85 -2.41 25.28
N THR A 269 9.83 -1.86 26.49
CA THR A 269 10.00 -2.62 27.75
C THR A 269 9.04 -2.10 28.80
N SER A 270 8.61 -2.96 29.71
CA SER A 270 7.72 -2.59 30.81
C SER A 270 8.47 -2.62 32.15
N THR A 271 8.33 -1.55 32.92
CA THR A 271 8.88 -1.45 34.27
C THR A 271 7.74 -1.33 35.28
N GLY A 272 7.72 -2.23 36.27
CA GLY A 272 6.75 -2.17 37.37
C GLY A 272 7.14 -1.09 38.37
N ARG A 273 6.15 -0.50 39.04
CA ARG A 273 6.45 0.32 40.23
C ARG A 273 7.04 -0.59 41.32
N TYR A 274 8.27 -0.30 41.75
CA TYR A 274 8.78 -0.86 42.99
C TYR A 274 7.86 -0.39 44.12
N THR A 275 7.09 -1.29 44.71
CA THR A 275 6.60 -1.06 46.07
C THR A 275 7.85 -1.03 46.95
N PRO A 276 8.16 0.07 47.66
CA PRO A 276 9.18 -0.01 48.71
C PRO A 276 8.71 -1.14 49.63
N SER A 277 9.54 -2.18 49.78
CA SER A 277 9.28 -3.19 50.79
C SER A 277 9.06 -2.42 52.09
N THR A 278 7.86 -2.50 52.64
CA THR A 278 7.60 -2.00 53.99
C THR A 278 8.65 -2.64 54.86
N THR A 279 9.64 -1.85 55.30
CA THR A 279 10.64 -2.29 56.24
C THR A 279 9.88 -2.57 57.52
N HIS A 280 9.40 -3.80 57.68
CA HIS A 280 8.95 -4.27 58.98
C HIS A 280 10.15 -4.13 59.90
N ARG A 281 10.05 -3.18 60.81
CA ARG A 281 11.07 -2.83 61.79
C ARG A 281 11.13 -3.96 62.82
N TYR A 282 11.75 -5.08 62.44
CA TYR A 282 12.09 -6.12 63.39
C TYR A 282 13.31 -5.66 64.19
N THR A 283 13.15 -5.64 65.50
CA THR A 283 14.16 -5.30 66.50
C THR A 283 15.33 -6.31 66.48
N PRO A 284 16.54 -5.88 66.90
CA PRO A 284 17.79 -6.50 66.51
C PRO A 284 18.17 -7.65 67.44
N THR A 285 17.95 -8.89 67.02
CA THR A 285 18.76 -10.03 67.51
C THR A 285 18.85 -11.11 66.43
N GLY A 286 19.95 -11.11 65.69
CA GLY A 286 20.22 -12.14 64.69
C GLY A 286 21.42 -11.77 63.84
N ARG A 287 22.58 -12.38 64.15
CA ARG A 287 23.85 -12.20 63.45
C ARG A 287 23.73 -12.75 62.02
N TYR A 288 23.96 -11.92 61.02
CA TYR A 288 24.02 -12.33 59.61
C TYR A 288 25.46 -12.65 59.19
N THR A 289 25.62 -13.73 58.44
CA THR A 289 26.72 -13.93 57.48
C THR A 289 26.10 -13.92 56.08
N PRO A 290 26.62 -13.14 55.11
CA PRO A 290 26.08 -13.15 53.77
C PRO A 290 26.62 -14.36 53.02
N SER A 291 25.74 -15.22 52.52
CA SER A 291 26.10 -16.16 51.45
C SER A 291 25.32 -15.75 50.20
N THR A 292 26.11 -15.37 49.19
CA THR A 292 25.70 -15.00 47.86
C THR A 292 25.04 -16.19 47.16
N THR A 293 23.78 -16.06 46.74
CA THR A 293 23.24 -16.43 45.41
C THR A 293 21.72 -16.55 45.48
N HIS A 294 20.99 -15.91 44.57
CA HIS A 294 19.63 -16.34 44.26
C HIS A 294 19.44 -16.51 42.75
N ARG A 295 19.50 -17.79 42.34
CA ARG A 295 18.71 -18.33 41.23
C ARG A 295 17.24 -18.31 41.64
N TYR A 296 16.39 -17.98 40.68
CA TYR A 296 14.95 -18.14 40.77
C TYR A 296 14.57 -19.63 40.84
N THR A 297 13.65 -19.96 41.75
CA THR A 297 12.77 -21.13 41.65
C THR A 297 11.34 -20.70 41.97
N PRO A 298 10.33 -21.14 41.19
CA PRO A 298 8.96 -20.71 41.34
C PRO A 298 8.17 -21.56 42.35
N THR A 299 7.15 -20.92 42.91
CA THR A 299 5.95 -21.51 43.54
C THR A 299 6.14 -22.19 44.90
N ALA A 300 5.79 -21.48 45.98
CA ALA A 300 5.44 -22.09 47.26
C ALA A 300 3.92 -21.99 47.46
N LEU A 301 3.27 -23.15 47.47
CA LEU A 301 1.90 -23.34 47.95
C LEU A 301 1.89 -23.10 49.47
N PHE A 302 0.97 -22.25 49.95
CA PHE A 302 0.75 -22.05 51.37
C PHE A 302 -0.06 -23.23 51.96
N PRO A 303 0.42 -23.93 53.00
CA PRO A 303 -0.44 -24.81 53.79
C PRO A 303 -1.30 -23.96 54.74
N LEU A 304 -2.63 -24.14 54.67
CA LEU A 304 -3.57 -23.61 55.65
C LEU A 304 -3.43 -24.41 56.95
N THR A 305 -3.08 -23.75 58.05
CA THR A 305 -3.26 -24.30 59.41
C THR A 305 -4.66 -23.94 59.93
N PRO A 306 -5.39 -24.88 60.55
CA PRO A 306 -6.68 -24.61 61.14
C PRO A 306 -6.46 -24.03 62.55
N ASP A 307 -6.79 -22.75 62.74
CA ASP A 307 -7.36 -22.23 63.99
C ASP A 307 -7.45 -20.69 63.92
N SER A 308 -8.62 -20.20 63.55
CA SER A 308 -9.22 -19.03 64.22
C SER A 308 -10.70 -18.92 63.83
N THR A 309 -11.50 -18.78 64.87
CA THR A 309 -12.96 -18.83 64.92
C THR A 309 -13.62 -17.69 64.14
N TRP A 310 -14.52 -18.04 63.23
CA TRP A 310 -15.46 -17.10 62.59
C TRP A 310 -16.67 -16.87 63.49
N SER A 311 -16.93 -15.61 63.85
CA SER A 311 -18.21 -15.18 64.41
C SER A 311 -19.25 -15.10 63.30
N ASN A 312 -20.29 -15.94 63.39
CA ASN A 312 -21.44 -15.93 62.49
C ASN A 312 -22.34 -14.70 62.73
N SER A 313 -22.72 -14.03 61.64
CA SER A 313 -24.02 -13.37 61.55
C SER A 313 -24.65 -13.59 60.17
N SER A 314 -25.51 -14.62 60.14
CA SER A 314 -26.84 -14.73 59.50
C SER A 314 -27.09 -14.41 58.00
N LEU A 315 -27.48 -15.49 57.30
CA LEU A 315 -28.55 -15.68 56.29
C LEU A 315 -28.34 -15.05 54.88
N SER A 316 -28.62 -15.72 53.75
CA SER A 316 -29.44 -16.91 53.44
C SER A 316 -28.90 -17.69 52.23
N ALA A 317 -29.21 -18.99 52.19
CA ALA A 317 -28.68 -19.99 51.26
C ALA A 317 -29.42 -20.06 49.91
N GLY A 318 -28.66 -20.34 48.85
CA GLY A 318 -29.14 -20.93 47.60
C GLY A 318 -28.27 -22.14 47.24
N SER A 319 -28.87 -23.33 47.26
CA SER A 319 -28.24 -24.65 47.09
C SER A 319 -28.04 -25.02 45.62
N ALA A 320 -26.86 -25.51 45.24
CA ALA A 320 -26.67 -26.31 44.03
C ALA A 320 -25.93 -27.62 44.35
N ARG A 321 -26.55 -28.75 44.02
CA ARG A 321 -25.98 -30.11 44.10
C ARG A 321 -25.37 -30.49 42.75
N CYS A 322 -24.20 -31.12 42.74
CA CYS A 322 -23.66 -31.85 41.59
C CYS A 322 -23.54 -33.35 41.92
N SER A 323 -24.00 -34.20 41.00
CA SER A 323 -23.88 -35.67 41.06
C SER A 323 -23.07 -36.14 39.86
N SER A 324 -22.21 -37.15 40.03
CA SER A 324 -21.36 -37.75 39.00
C SER A 324 -22.10 -38.84 38.19
N ALA A 325 -21.80 -38.95 36.89
CA ALA A 325 -22.22 -40.08 36.05
C ALA A 325 -21.07 -40.60 35.17
N LYS A 326 -21.01 -41.93 35.03
CA LYS A 326 -19.98 -42.77 34.40
C LYS A 326 -20.37 -43.18 32.96
N SER A 327 -19.36 -43.20 32.07
CA SER A 327 -18.98 -44.17 31.00
C SER A 327 -20.02 -44.87 30.12
N LEU A 328 -19.75 -44.95 28.80
CA LEU A 328 -19.93 -46.10 27.84
C LEU A 328 -19.14 -45.75 26.54
N ARG A 329 -18.02 -46.42 26.21
CA ARG A 329 -17.76 -47.67 25.43
C ARG A 329 -17.54 -47.47 23.91
N GLU A 330 -16.40 -47.99 23.46
CA GLU A 330 -15.80 -47.95 22.12
C GLU A 330 -16.02 -49.27 21.38
N THR A 331 -16.16 -49.24 20.05
CA THR A 331 -16.04 -50.41 19.16
C THR A 331 -15.20 -50.09 17.94
N ASP A 332 -14.34 -51.06 17.64
CA ASP A 332 -13.10 -51.15 16.88
C ASP A 332 -13.29 -51.25 15.35
N ASN A 333 -12.34 -50.72 14.55
CA ASN A 333 -11.79 -51.42 13.36
C ASN A 333 -10.57 -50.70 12.72
N ARG A 334 -9.38 -51.12 13.17
CA ARG A 334 -8.17 -51.62 12.48
C ARG A 334 -7.65 -51.13 11.09
N GLU A 335 -6.30 -51.14 11.05
CA GLU A 335 -5.27 -51.13 9.96
C GLU A 335 -4.88 -49.75 9.38
N LEU A 336 -3.64 -49.23 9.42
CA LEU A 336 -2.26 -49.76 9.59
C LEU A 336 -1.29 -48.66 10.16
N GLY A 337 -0.33 -49.04 11.04
CA GLY A 337 1.02 -48.41 11.17
C GLY A 337 1.26 -47.26 12.19
N VAL A 338 1.19 -47.40 13.53
CA VAL A 338 2.27 -47.59 14.55
C VAL A 338 3.52 -46.65 14.42
N TYR A 339 3.99 -45.80 15.36
CA TYR A 339 4.17 -45.86 16.84
C TYR A 339 4.17 -44.46 17.57
N THR A 340 3.34 -44.35 18.63
CA THR A 340 3.50 -43.80 20.02
C THR A 340 4.23 -42.46 20.34
N GLU A 341 3.81 -41.58 21.27
CA GLU A 341 3.20 -41.73 22.62
C GLU A 341 2.27 -40.57 23.08
N LYS A 342 1.19 -40.97 23.76
CA LYS A 342 0.50 -40.43 24.97
C LYS A 342 -0.26 -39.08 24.99
N ALA A 343 -1.57 -39.25 25.20
CA ALA A 343 -2.59 -38.26 25.51
C ALA A 343 -2.62 -37.82 26.99
N ASN A 344 -3.25 -36.66 27.23
CA ASN A 344 -3.93 -36.38 28.49
C ASN A 344 -5.26 -35.65 28.20
N LEU A 345 -6.38 -36.27 28.55
CA LEU A 345 -7.71 -35.66 28.52
C LEU A 345 -7.91 -34.78 29.77
N SER A 346 -8.48 -33.59 29.59
CA SER A 346 -9.19 -32.89 30.67
C SER A 346 -10.53 -32.37 30.17
N SER A 347 -11.56 -32.77 30.90
CA SER A 347 -12.99 -32.58 30.75
C SER A 347 -13.42 -31.11 30.66
N ALA A 348 -14.32 -30.78 29.74
CA ALA A 348 -15.03 -29.50 29.73
C ALA A 348 -16.21 -29.53 30.71
N ILE A 349 -16.25 -28.58 31.63
CA ILE A 349 -17.43 -28.25 32.45
C ILE A 349 -18.16 -27.12 31.72
N VAL A 350 -19.33 -27.41 31.17
CA VAL A 350 -20.21 -26.41 30.57
C VAL A 350 -21.22 -25.96 31.63
N CYS A 351 -21.11 -24.73 32.08
CA CYS A 351 -22.13 -24.06 32.89
C CYS A 351 -22.92 -23.11 31.99
N SER A 352 -24.16 -23.47 31.65
CA SER A 352 -25.09 -22.58 30.94
C SER A 352 -26.00 -21.88 31.95
N THR A 353 -25.96 -20.54 32.01
CA THR A 353 -26.97 -19.75 32.70
C THR A 353 -28.07 -19.36 31.72
N SER A 354 -29.27 -19.96 31.86
CA SER A 354 -30.47 -19.53 31.15
C SER A 354 -31.09 -18.32 31.88
N GLY A 355 -31.12 -17.16 31.25
CA GLY A 355 -31.83 -15.97 31.74
C GLY A 355 -32.53 -15.26 30.58
N SER A 356 -33.84 -15.41 30.50
CA SER A 356 -34.75 -14.86 29.49
C SER A 356 -35.31 -13.49 29.89
N SER A 357 -35.30 -12.49 29.01
CA SER A 357 -36.28 -11.38 29.02
C SER A 357 -36.36 -10.61 27.68
N SER A 358 -37.57 -10.58 27.10
CA SER A 358 -38.00 -9.92 25.85
C SER A 358 -38.12 -8.37 25.91
N PRO A 359 -38.26 -7.66 24.76
CA PRO A 359 -38.15 -6.19 24.64
C PRO A 359 -39.48 -5.44 24.85
N ARG A 360 -39.42 -4.14 25.19
CA ARG A 360 -40.57 -3.21 25.13
C ARG A 360 -40.26 -1.94 24.33
N HIS A 361 -41.24 -1.59 23.52
CA HIS A 361 -41.43 -0.40 22.69
C HIS A 361 -41.33 0.94 23.44
N MET A 362 -40.94 1.99 22.70
CA MET A 362 -41.15 3.39 23.05
C MET A 362 -41.64 4.13 21.78
N GLU A 363 -42.80 4.79 21.88
CA GLU A 363 -43.31 5.80 20.93
C GLU A 363 -43.25 7.19 21.58
N PRO A 364 -43.30 8.28 20.80
CA PRO A 364 -42.93 9.62 21.24
C PRO A 364 -44.10 10.39 21.86
N GLY A 365 -43.76 11.39 22.70
CA GLY A 365 -44.66 12.42 23.21
C GLY A 365 -43.95 13.76 23.27
#